data_AF-A0AAN9BRR7-F1
#
_entry.id   AF-A0AAN9BRR7-F1
#
_cell.length_a   1.000
_cell.length_b   1.000
_cell.length_c   1.000
_cell.angle_alpha   90.00
_cell.angle_beta   90.00
_cell.angle_gamma   90.00
#
_symmetry.space_group_name_H-M   'P 1'
#
loop_
_entity.id
_entity.type
_entity.pdbx_description
1 polymer ?
#
loop_
_entity_poly.entity_id
_entity_poly.type
_entity_poly.pdbx_seq_one_letter_code
_entity_poly.pdbx_strand_id
1 'polypeptide(L)'
;MVHFSALFVIVFATVLLVNCDLIPTLFQDEEKECHVSTTTFFDNQHFHYNYLRRQYDGCTHVMGNLVIADLSSYDIEYDLSFLQSIRYVSGHVAIFANVNPAVVPLTRLEIIRGNTSFRDDQAIQGVSDITLLIAVNDHTQVLMPNLKEVSSGNVLIDLNTSPDLCYLDTIDWSHIVREGTVHMSSNNATCPPCSRACELAASWRGHCWGRADDLCQWPTGPSQCAEECNDRCSYKDPSVCCHDQCAVGCTGPSPRQCMLCKDYQLQDGSCVSHCPYEPWTNPRGQNCIPVE
;
A
#
# COMPACT_ATOMS: atom_id res chain seq x y z
N MET A 1 -32.79 -76.69 11.92
CA MET A 1 -31.79 -77.37 12.76
C MET A 1 -30.62 -76.42 12.92
N VAL A 2 -30.18 -76.26 14.16
CA VAL A 2 -29.24 -75.28 14.74
C VAL A 2 -27.85 -75.30 14.06
N HIS A 3 -27.23 -74.13 13.77
CA HIS A 3 -26.01 -73.65 14.46
C HIS A 3 -25.39 -72.36 13.89
N PHE A 4 -24.85 -71.58 14.83
CA PHE A 4 -24.24 -70.24 14.77
C PHE A 4 -22.73 -70.28 14.44
N SER A 5 -22.18 -69.08 14.21
CA SER A 5 -20.76 -68.62 14.35
C SER A 5 -19.80 -68.83 13.15
N ALA A 6 -18.93 -67.91 12.71
CA ALA A 6 -18.54 -66.56 13.16
C ALA A 6 -17.90 -65.74 11.99
N LEU A 7 -18.03 -64.42 12.09
CA LEU A 7 -17.22 -63.30 11.57
C LEU A 7 -16.08 -63.55 10.54
N PHE A 8 -16.13 -62.78 9.45
CA PHE A 8 -14.97 -61.98 8.98
C PHE A 8 -15.48 -60.72 8.24
N VAL A 9 -15.14 -59.55 8.77
CA VAL A 9 -15.39 -58.22 8.18
C VAL A 9 -14.06 -57.70 7.68
N ILE A 10 -13.90 -57.44 6.36
CA ILE A 10 -12.95 -56.42 5.85
C ILE A 10 -13.52 -55.77 4.57
N VAL A 11 -14.12 -54.59 4.78
CA VAL A 11 -14.06 -53.31 4.03
C VAL A 11 -13.84 -53.35 2.50
N PHE A 12 -14.89 -53.04 1.73
CA PHE A 12 -14.79 -52.47 0.38
C PHE A 12 -14.71 -50.93 0.49
N ALA A 13 -13.58 -50.35 0.11
CA ALA A 13 -13.43 -48.91 -0.03
C ALA A 13 -14.13 -48.45 -1.32
N THR A 14 -15.26 -47.77 -1.18
CA THR A 14 -15.90 -47.06 -2.29
C THR A 14 -15.12 -45.78 -2.58
N VAL A 15 -14.50 -45.71 -3.76
CA VAL A 15 -13.93 -44.48 -4.31
C VAL A 15 -15.07 -43.51 -4.61
N LEU A 16 -15.28 -42.52 -3.74
CA LEU A 16 -16.05 -41.34 -4.08
C LEU A 16 -15.15 -40.44 -4.93
N LEU A 17 -15.45 -40.36 -6.22
CA LEU A 17 -14.96 -39.31 -7.11
C LEU A 17 -15.55 -37.98 -6.63
N VAL A 18 -14.84 -37.30 -5.73
CA VAL A 18 -15.08 -35.88 -5.47
C VAL A 18 -14.43 -35.13 -6.63
N ASN A 19 -15.25 -34.64 -7.55
CA ASN A 19 -14.82 -33.68 -8.56
C ASN A 19 -14.16 -32.49 -7.86
N CYS A 20 -12.88 -32.29 -8.10
CA CYS A 20 -12.06 -31.24 -7.49
C CYS A 20 -12.15 -29.92 -8.29
N ASP A 21 -13.29 -29.65 -8.91
CA ASP A 21 -13.58 -28.43 -9.63
C ASP A 21 -14.79 -27.75 -8.97
N LEU A 22 -14.61 -26.51 -8.49
CA LEU A 22 -15.57 -25.63 -7.80
C LEU A 22 -15.50 -25.56 -6.26
N ILE A 23 -14.34 -25.25 -5.68
CA ILE A 23 -14.26 -24.23 -4.62
C ILE A 23 -12.92 -23.51 -4.81
N PRO A 24 -12.87 -22.28 -5.37
CA PRO A 24 -11.75 -21.42 -5.05
C PRO A 24 -11.90 -21.13 -3.56
N THR A 25 -11.12 -21.81 -2.73
CA THR A 25 -10.86 -21.30 -1.39
C THR A 25 -10.40 -19.87 -1.58
N LEU A 26 -11.29 -18.93 -1.24
CA LEU A 26 -10.94 -17.55 -0.97
C LEU A 26 -9.80 -17.59 0.04
N PHE A 27 -8.57 -17.65 -0.44
CA PHE A 27 -7.42 -17.08 0.26
C PHE A 27 -7.70 -15.58 0.24
N GLN A 28 -8.57 -15.14 1.14
CA GLN A 28 -8.65 -13.75 1.52
C GLN A 28 -7.30 -13.51 2.20
N ASP A 29 -6.39 -12.79 1.52
CA ASP A 29 -5.13 -12.35 2.09
C ASP A 29 -5.44 -11.86 3.52
N GLU A 30 -4.96 -12.57 4.53
CA GLU A 30 -5.33 -12.28 5.92
C GLU A 30 -4.80 -10.89 6.25
N GLU A 31 -5.71 -9.93 6.43
CA GLU A 31 -5.35 -8.55 6.77
C GLU A 31 -4.73 -8.53 8.17
N LYS A 32 -3.41 -8.46 8.22
CA LYS A 32 -2.66 -8.27 9.46
C LYS A 32 -2.42 -6.78 9.73
N GLU A 33 -3.00 -6.31 10.84
CA GLU A 33 -2.72 -4.99 11.40
C GLU A 33 -1.44 -4.98 12.24
N CYS A 34 -0.69 -3.89 12.14
CA CYS A 34 0.47 -3.64 12.98
C CYS A 34 0.37 -2.24 13.59
N HIS A 35 0.47 -2.17 14.91
CA HIS A 35 0.47 -0.92 15.65
C HIS A 35 1.91 -0.52 15.98
N VAL A 36 2.38 0.54 15.36
CA VAL A 36 3.72 1.09 15.63
C VAL A 36 3.57 2.26 16.60
N SER A 37 3.85 2.01 17.87
CA SER A 37 3.59 2.96 18.96
C SER A 37 4.54 4.16 18.95
N THR A 38 5.79 3.97 18.54
CA THR A 38 6.81 5.04 18.46
C THR A 38 7.95 4.65 17.52
N THR A 39 8.54 5.63 16.85
CA THR A 39 9.80 5.45 16.09
C THR A 39 10.94 5.22 17.08
N THR A 40 11.41 3.98 17.20
CA THR A 40 12.59 3.66 18.02
C THR A 40 13.83 3.55 17.13
N PHE A 41 14.73 4.53 17.29
CA PHE A 41 16.06 4.48 16.73
C PHE A 41 16.98 3.73 17.70
N PHE A 42 17.82 2.84 17.17
CA PHE A 42 18.82 2.12 17.96
C PHE A 42 20.19 2.50 17.43
N ASP A 43 21.13 2.84 18.31
CA ASP A 43 22.53 3.16 17.93
C ASP A 43 23.21 2.01 17.16
N ASN A 44 22.71 0.79 17.32
CA ASN A 44 23.16 -0.37 16.58
C ASN A 44 22.18 -0.71 15.44
N GLN A 45 22.65 -0.52 14.21
CA GLN A 45 21.85 -0.70 12.99
C GLN A 45 21.37 -2.14 12.78
N HIS A 46 22.08 -3.16 13.30
CA HIS A 46 21.60 -4.55 13.24
C HIS A 46 20.39 -4.76 14.16
N PHE A 47 20.39 -4.18 15.37
CA PHE A 47 19.22 -4.21 16.24
C PHE A 47 18.06 -3.39 15.66
N HIS A 48 18.36 -2.23 15.05
CA HIS A 48 17.35 -1.43 14.37
C HIS A 48 16.67 -2.20 13.23
N TYR A 49 17.44 -2.81 12.32
CA TYR A 49 16.90 -3.63 11.25
C TYR A 49 16.02 -4.79 11.76
N ASN A 50 16.49 -5.51 12.79
CA ASN A 50 15.71 -6.61 13.39
C ASN A 50 14.42 -6.11 14.05
N TYR A 51 14.44 -4.91 14.63
CA TYR A 51 13.24 -4.26 15.14
C TYR A 51 12.25 -3.98 14.00
N LEU A 52 12.69 -3.31 12.93
CA LEU A 52 11.84 -3.02 11.75
C LEU A 52 11.22 -4.30 11.19
N ARG A 53 12.05 -5.33 10.97
CA ARG A 53 11.58 -6.64 10.47
C ARG A 53 10.51 -7.23 11.40
N ARG A 54 10.73 -7.24 12.71
CA ARG A 54 9.73 -7.75 13.66
C ARG A 54 8.41 -6.97 13.65
N GLN A 55 8.46 -5.66 13.42
CA GLN A 55 7.24 -4.84 13.35
C GLN A 55 6.45 -5.09 12.07
N TYR A 56 7.13 -5.22 10.93
CA TYR A 56 6.48 -5.16 9.62
C TYR A 56 6.37 -6.51 8.91
N ASP A 57 7.03 -7.57 9.39
CA ASP A 57 6.96 -8.88 8.73
C ASP A 57 5.55 -9.48 8.74
N GLY A 58 5.04 -9.77 7.54
CA GLY A 58 3.67 -10.18 7.26
C GLY A 58 2.63 -9.07 7.45
N CYS A 59 3.03 -7.82 7.71
CA CYS A 59 2.11 -6.72 7.93
C CYS A 59 1.43 -6.29 6.63
N THR A 60 0.12 -6.05 6.68
CA THR A 60 -0.63 -5.51 5.53
C THR A 60 -1.15 -4.09 5.79
N HIS A 61 -1.51 -3.79 7.04
CA HIS A 61 -2.08 -2.51 7.44
C HIS A 61 -1.29 -1.93 8.61
N VAL A 62 -0.52 -0.88 8.34
CA VAL A 62 0.21 -0.14 9.38
C VAL A 62 -0.72 0.91 9.98
N MET A 63 -1.17 0.65 11.21
CA MET A 63 -1.96 1.58 12.02
C MET A 63 -1.03 2.53 12.75
N GLY A 64 -0.50 3.49 12.01
CA GLY A 64 0.50 4.46 12.45
C GLY A 64 1.40 4.85 11.29
N ASN A 65 2.67 5.08 11.59
CA ASN A 65 3.64 5.58 10.64
C ASN A 65 4.54 4.44 10.17
N LEU A 66 4.89 4.43 8.89
CA LEU A 66 5.93 3.56 8.35
C LEU A 66 7.21 4.37 8.20
N VAL A 67 8.17 4.13 9.09
CA VAL A 67 9.45 4.85 9.08
C VAL A 67 10.60 3.85 8.86
N ILE A 68 11.35 4.06 7.78
CA ILE A 68 12.56 3.31 7.43
C ILE A 68 13.72 4.30 7.43
N ALA A 69 14.67 4.12 8.34
CA ALA A 69 15.78 5.04 8.50
C ALA A 69 17.02 4.34 9.07
N ASP A 70 18.18 4.98 8.94
CA ASP A 70 19.45 4.54 9.54
C ASP A 70 19.83 3.08 9.22
N LEU A 71 19.80 2.74 7.93
CA LEU A 71 20.17 1.42 7.39
C LEU A 71 21.36 1.56 6.43
N SER A 72 22.54 1.91 6.97
CA SER A 72 23.73 2.25 6.18
C SER A 72 25.00 1.45 6.50
N SER A 73 24.91 0.38 7.29
CA SER A 73 26.08 -0.44 7.62
C SER A 73 26.68 -1.08 6.37
N TYR A 74 27.92 -0.73 6.03
CA TYR A 74 28.63 -1.33 4.89
C TYR A 74 28.91 -2.83 5.03
N ASP A 75 28.86 -3.36 6.26
CA ASP A 75 29.12 -4.77 6.56
C ASP A 75 27.86 -5.64 6.54
N ILE A 76 26.67 -5.04 6.33
CA ILE A 76 25.38 -5.74 6.42
C ILE A 76 24.55 -5.45 5.18
N GLU A 77 24.19 -6.51 4.46
CA GLU A 77 23.15 -6.44 3.43
C GLU A 77 21.77 -6.60 4.10
N TYR A 78 20.95 -5.55 4.06
CA TYR A 78 19.62 -5.58 4.64
C TYR A 78 18.58 -6.03 3.60
N ASP A 79 17.84 -7.08 3.93
CA ASP A 79 16.72 -7.56 3.13
C ASP A 79 15.40 -6.90 3.58
N LEU A 80 14.89 -5.97 2.76
CA LEU A 80 13.63 -5.26 3.01
C LEU A 80 12.40 -5.93 2.37
N SER A 81 12.50 -7.18 1.91
CA SER A 81 11.39 -7.91 1.27
C SER A 81 10.15 -8.05 2.14
N PHE A 82 10.31 -8.02 3.48
CA PHE A 82 9.21 -8.04 4.43
C PHE A 82 8.26 -6.83 4.31
N LEU A 83 8.67 -5.74 3.63
CA LEU A 83 7.82 -4.58 3.38
C LEU A 83 6.82 -4.78 2.23
N GLN A 84 7.03 -5.79 1.36
CA GLN A 84 6.19 -6.05 0.19
C GLN A 84 4.75 -6.38 0.54
N SER A 85 4.46 -6.77 1.79
CA SER A 85 3.11 -7.07 2.22
C SER A 85 2.26 -5.88 2.58
N ILE A 86 2.88 -4.73 2.82
CA ILE A 86 2.18 -3.52 3.26
C ILE A 86 1.34 -2.98 2.10
N ARG A 87 0.04 -2.80 2.37
CA ARG A 87 -0.96 -2.25 1.44
C ARG A 87 -1.48 -0.89 1.88
N TYR A 88 -1.44 -0.62 3.18
CA TYR A 88 -2.09 0.54 3.77
C TYR A 88 -1.27 1.11 4.92
N VAL A 89 -1.17 2.44 4.97
CA VAL A 89 -0.55 3.18 6.08
C VAL A 89 -1.50 4.31 6.50
N SER A 90 -1.93 4.31 7.77
CA SER A 90 -2.87 5.33 8.27
C SER A 90 -2.21 6.68 8.60
N GLY A 91 -0.91 6.68 8.93
CA GLY A 91 -0.12 7.88 9.18
C GLY A 91 0.65 8.35 7.96
N HIS A 92 1.92 8.66 8.17
CA HIS A 92 2.88 9.02 7.12
C HIS A 92 3.86 7.88 6.81
N VAL A 93 4.51 7.97 5.66
CA VAL A 93 5.64 7.13 5.25
C VAL A 93 6.90 8.00 5.17
N ALA A 94 7.97 7.59 5.82
CA ALA A 94 9.25 8.29 5.76
C ALA A 94 10.39 7.29 5.50
N ILE A 95 11.13 7.51 4.42
CA ILE A 95 12.33 6.76 4.04
C ILE A 95 13.48 7.76 4.00
N PHE A 96 14.25 7.83 5.08
CA PHE A 96 15.24 8.88 5.25
C PHE A 96 16.42 8.52 6.15
N ALA A 97 17.40 9.43 6.27
CA ALA A 97 18.55 9.31 7.16
C ALA A 97 19.42 8.08 6.88
N ASN A 98 20.06 8.07 5.71
CA ASN A 98 21.05 7.08 5.29
C ASN A 98 20.48 5.65 5.18
N VAL A 99 19.50 5.49 4.30
CA VAL A 99 19.06 4.17 3.83
C VAL A 99 19.93 3.81 2.61
N ASN A 100 20.61 2.66 2.65
CA ASN A 100 21.48 2.13 1.59
C ASN A 100 21.17 0.69 1.10
N PRO A 101 20.05 0.02 1.42
CA PRO A 101 19.62 -1.15 0.66
C PRO A 101 19.25 -0.75 -0.77
N ALA A 102 19.67 -1.52 -1.78
CA ALA A 102 19.44 -1.18 -3.18
C ALA A 102 17.97 -0.90 -3.55
N VAL A 103 17.03 -1.52 -2.82
CA VAL A 103 15.59 -1.38 -3.05
C VAL A 103 14.83 -1.34 -1.72
N VAL A 104 13.88 -0.41 -1.61
CA VAL A 104 12.78 -0.42 -0.62
C VAL A 104 11.51 -0.88 -1.35
N PRO A 105 11.08 -2.16 -1.20
CA PRO A 105 10.05 -2.74 -2.04
C PRO A 105 8.66 -2.59 -1.42
N LEU A 106 8.04 -1.41 -1.55
CA LEU A 106 6.65 -1.15 -1.15
C LEU A 106 5.67 -1.50 -2.28
N THR A 107 5.87 -2.67 -2.89
CA THR A 107 5.26 -3.02 -4.17
C THR A 107 3.74 -3.19 -4.10
N ARG A 108 3.17 -3.53 -2.94
CA ARG A 108 1.73 -3.64 -2.73
C ARG A 108 1.11 -2.43 -2.02
N LEU A 109 1.88 -1.39 -1.69
CA LEU A 109 1.35 -0.22 -1.00
C LEU A 109 0.35 0.49 -1.91
N GLU A 110 -0.90 0.66 -1.46
CA GLU A 110 -2.00 1.25 -2.24
C GLU A 110 -2.38 2.64 -1.74
N ILE A 111 -2.39 2.85 -0.43
CA ILE A 111 -2.83 4.10 0.19
C ILE A 111 -1.91 4.52 1.35
N ILE A 112 -1.63 5.82 1.39
CA ILE A 112 -1.11 6.52 2.57
C ILE A 112 -2.13 7.59 2.97
N ARG A 113 -2.68 7.51 4.18
CA ARG A 113 -3.76 8.44 4.59
C ARG A 113 -3.27 9.82 4.99
N GLY A 114 -2.16 9.92 5.71
CA GLY A 114 -1.72 11.18 6.28
C GLY A 114 -2.53 11.63 7.49
N ASN A 115 -3.08 10.71 8.30
CA ASN A 115 -3.72 11.10 9.58
C ASN A 115 -2.69 11.69 10.57
N THR A 116 -1.41 11.44 10.33
CA THR A 116 -0.27 12.05 10.99
C THR A 116 0.68 12.57 9.93
N SER A 117 1.44 13.60 10.28
CA SER A 117 2.53 14.11 9.44
C SER A 117 3.88 13.77 10.06
N PHE A 118 4.87 13.53 9.21
CA PHE A 118 6.25 13.56 9.61
C PHE A 118 6.59 14.96 10.15
N ARG A 119 7.23 15.01 11.32
CA ARG A 119 7.70 16.25 11.95
C ARG A 119 9.18 16.10 12.19
N ASP A 120 9.96 16.94 11.54
CA ASP A 120 11.34 17.22 11.91
C ASP A 120 11.36 18.59 12.60
N ASP A 121 12.03 18.67 13.75
CA ASP A 121 12.24 19.92 14.48
C ASP A 121 13.04 20.94 13.64
N GLN A 122 13.72 20.46 12.60
CA GLN A 122 14.35 21.22 11.54
C GLN A 122 13.54 21.03 10.26
N ALA A 123 12.38 21.71 10.11
CA ALA A 123 11.50 21.57 8.94
C ALA A 123 12.28 21.38 7.63
N ILE A 124 12.31 20.14 7.10
CA ILE A 124 13.11 19.81 5.93
C ILE A 124 12.60 20.68 4.78
N GLN A 125 13.46 21.60 4.32
CA GLN A 125 13.15 22.55 3.26
C GLN A 125 11.92 23.45 3.53
N GLY A 126 11.54 23.68 4.78
CA GLY A 126 10.41 24.54 5.16
C GLY A 126 9.03 23.99 4.79
N VAL A 127 8.94 22.70 4.45
CA VAL A 127 7.68 22.01 4.15
C VAL A 127 7.09 21.47 5.45
N SER A 128 5.82 21.80 5.73
CA SER A 128 5.05 21.23 6.84
C SER A 128 4.17 20.08 6.37
N ASP A 129 3.59 19.34 7.32
CA ASP A 129 2.54 18.35 7.06
C ASP A 129 2.94 17.28 6.04
N ILE A 130 4.18 16.79 6.13
CA ILE A 130 4.74 15.82 5.18
C ILE A 130 4.15 14.44 5.45
N THR A 131 3.45 13.86 4.48
CA THR A 131 2.85 12.52 4.55
C THR A 131 3.71 11.46 3.87
N LEU A 132 4.48 11.86 2.85
CA LEU A 132 5.47 10.99 2.21
C LEU A 132 6.81 11.72 2.14
N LEU A 133 7.81 11.22 2.85
CA LEU A 133 9.17 11.71 2.83
C LEU A 133 10.09 10.67 2.18
N ILE A 134 10.83 11.09 1.16
CA ILE A 134 11.95 10.33 0.58
C ILE A 134 13.14 11.28 0.46
N ALA A 135 14.14 11.15 1.33
CA ALA A 135 15.28 12.07 1.38
C ALA A 135 16.51 11.38 1.98
N VAL A 136 17.72 11.86 1.67
CA VAL A 136 18.97 11.38 2.32
C VAL A 136 19.16 9.86 2.18
N ASN A 137 18.98 9.33 0.96
CA ASN A 137 19.15 7.90 0.67
C ASN A 137 20.30 7.71 -0.33
N ASP A 138 21.10 6.66 -0.15
CA ASP A 138 22.22 6.33 -1.03
C ASP A 138 21.86 5.11 -1.89
N HIS A 139 21.97 5.24 -3.22
CA HIS A 139 21.71 4.17 -4.21
C HIS A 139 20.41 3.35 -4.04
N THR A 140 19.41 3.86 -3.32
CA THR A 140 18.22 3.11 -2.91
C THR A 140 17.03 3.44 -3.80
N GLN A 141 16.54 2.51 -4.61
CA GLN A 141 15.30 2.70 -5.36
C GLN A 141 14.08 2.47 -4.46
N VAL A 142 13.06 3.34 -4.56
CA VAL A 142 11.79 3.17 -3.83
C VAL A 142 10.71 2.74 -4.81
N LEU A 143 10.20 1.52 -4.65
CA LEU A 143 9.25 0.92 -5.59
C LEU A 143 7.83 0.92 -5.02
N MET A 144 6.95 1.74 -5.61
CA MET A 144 5.54 1.85 -5.20
C MET A 144 4.56 1.75 -6.40
N PRO A 145 4.66 0.73 -7.29
CA PRO A 145 3.82 0.59 -8.48
C PRO A 145 2.31 0.57 -8.23
N ASN A 146 1.89 0.15 -7.04
CA ASN A 146 0.48 0.08 -6.67
C ASN A 146 -0.01 1.27 -5.85
N LEU A 147 0.83 2.29 -5.59
CA LEU A 147 0.41 3.47 -4.83
C LEU A 147 -0.57 4.29 -5.65
N LYS A 148 -1.81 4.34 -5.16
CA LYS A 148 -2.93 4.96 -5.86
C LYS A 148 -3.40 6.26 -5.21
N GLU A 149 -3.16 6.44 -3.92
CA GLU A 149 -3.60 7.63 -3.21
C GLU A 149 -2.69 7.98 -2.03
N VAL A 150 -2.28 9.25 -1.98
CA VAL A 150 -1.89 9.96 -0.75
C VAL A 150 -3.07 10.86 -0.38
N SER A 151 -3.82 10.49 0.64
CA SER A 151 -5.13 11.12 0.90
C SER A 151 -5.02 12.54 1.40
N SER A 152 -4.03 12.85 2.24
CA SER A 152 -3.83 14.18 2.82
C SER A 152 -2.36 14.44 3.16
N GLY A 153 -1.91 15.68 2.99
CA GLY A 153 -0.57 16.16 3.33
C GLY A 153 0.39 16.21 2.14
N ASN A 154 1.58 16.76 2.40
CA ASN A 154 2.57 17.05 1.37
C ASN A 154 3.48 15.85 1.09
N VAL A 155 3.93 15.74 -0.16
CA VAL A 155 4.98 14.80 -0.58
C VAL A 155 6.28 15.58 -0.69
N LEU A 156 7.32 15.14 0.01
CA LEU A 156 8.66 15.71 -0.07
C LEU A 156 9.65 14.65 -0.57
N ILE A 157 10.21 14.90 -1.75
CA ILE A 157 11.21 14.05 -2.38
C ILE A 157 12.47 14.89 -2.58
N ASP A 158 13.48 14.66 -1.76
CA ASP A 158 14.74 15.38 -1.85
C ASP A 158 15.81 14.56 -2.60
N LEU A 159 15.84 14.75 -3.92
CA LEU A 159 16.79 14.14 -4.83
C LEU A 159 18.19 14.77 -4.74
N ASN A 160 18.33 16.00 -4.21
CA ASN A 160 19.65 16.60 -3.96
C ASN A 160 20.48 15.77 -2.97
N THR A 161 19.82 15.18 -1.97
CA THR A 161 20.44 14.32 -0.96
C THR A 161 20.34 12.83 -1.33
N SER A 162 19.76 12.51 -2.49
CA SER A 162 19.61 11.15 -3.04
C SER A 162 19.87 11.14 -4.57
N PRO A 163 21.07 11.56 -5.03
CA PRO A 163 21.31 11.93 -6.43
C PRO A 163 21.29 10.76 -7.43
N ASP A 164 21.24 9.51 -6.96
CA ASP A 164 21.14 8.30 -7.80
C ASP A 164 19.74 7.67 -7.80
N LEU A 165 18.77 8.34 -7.16
CA LEU A 165 17.39 7.90 -7.15
C LEU A 165 16.74 8.18 -8.50
N CYS A 166 16.21 7.14 -9.13
CA CYS A 166 15.63 7.22 -10.45
C CYS A 166 14.11 7.13 -10.40
N TYR A 167 13.48 7.58 -11.49
CA TYR A 167 12.08 7.36 -11.85
C TYR A 167 11.03 8.12 -11.02
N LEU A 168 11.31 8.56 -9.80
CA LEU A 168 10.36 9.34 -8.99
C LEU A 168 9.94 10.68 -9.63
N ASP A 169 10.81 11.26 -10.45
CA ASP A 169 10.57 12.44 -11.28
C ASP A 169 9.69 12.14 -12.50
N THR A 170 9.60 10.87 -12.90
CA THR A 170 8.71 10.42 -13.97
C THR A 170 7.29 10.20 -13.48
N ILE A 171 7.01 10.13 -12.18
CA ILE A 171 5.66 9.84 -11.67
C ILE A 171 4.73 11.05 -11.84
N ASP A 172 3.53 10.83 -12.35
CA ASP A 172 2.48 11.85 -12.35
C ASP A 172 1.81 11.90 -10.96
N TRP A 173 2.35 12.75 -10.09
CA TRP A 173 1.87 12.89 -8.72
C TRP A 173 0.49 13.55 -8.60
N SER A 174 0.03 14.28 -9.62
CA SER A 174 -1.31 14.90 -9.62
C SER A 174 -2.44 13.87 -9.55
N HIS A 175 -2.12 12.64 -9.95
CA HIS A 175 -2.99 11.49 -9.95
C HIS A 175 -2.97 10.73 -8.60
N ILE A 176 -1.92 10.89 -7.80
CA ILE A 176 -1.74 10.18 -6.52
C ILE A 176 -2.12 11.07 -5.33
N VAL A 177 -1.70 12.33 -5.32
CA VAL A 177 -1.93 13.24 -4.19
C VAL A 177 -3.31 13.88 -4.31
N ARG A 178 -4.17 13.61 -3.32
CA ARG A 178 -5.54 14.13 -3.28
C ARG A 178 -5.58 15.55 -2.71
N GLU A 179 -5.11 15.71 -1.48
CA GLU A 179 -5.12 16.98 -0.74
C GLU A 179 -3.70 17.30 -0.26
N GLY A 180 -2.97 18.09 -1.03
CA GLY A 180 -1.59 18.47 -0.69
C GLY A 180 -0.80 18.91 -1.92
N THR A 181 0.51 19.12 -1.72
CA THR A 181 1.43 19.51 -2.79
C THR A 181 2.67 18.61 -2.80
N VAL A 182 3.31 18.53 -3.97
CA VAL A 182 4.54 17.76 -4.16
C VAL A 182 5.71 18.74 -4.25
N HIS A 183 6.66 18.56 -3.34
CA HIS A 183 7.92 19.28 -3.29
C HIS A 183 9.02 18.30 -3.70
N MET A 184 9.56 18.50 -4.90
CA MET A 184 10.62 17.64 -5.44
C MET A 184 11.81 18.50 -5.86
N SER A 185 13.00 18.19 -5.35
CA SER A 185 14.22 18.82 -5.83
C SER A 185 14.64 18.23 -7.19
N SER A 186 15.40 19.00 -7.97
CA SER A 186 15.80 18.59 -9.32
C SER A 186 16.68 17.34 -9.30
N ASN A 187 16.35 16.35 -10.14
CA ASN A 187 17.21 15.20 -10.35
C ASN A 187 18.31 15.53 -11.37
N ASN A 188 19.57 15.30 -11.02
CA ASN A 188 20.68 15.35 -11.98
C ASN A 188 21.18 13.94 -12.35
N ALA A 189 20.52 12.89 -11.87
CA ALA A 189 20.83 11.51 -12.22
C ALA A 189 20.66 11.26 -13.72
N THR A 190 21.53 10.43 -14.30
CA THR A 190 21.31 9.88 -15.64
C THR A 190 20.67 8.50 -15.51
N CYS A 191 19.34 8.46 -15.60
CA CYS A 191 18.57 7.23 -15.46
C CYS A 191 18.27 6.58 -16.81
N PRO A 192 18.24 5.24 -16.90
CA PRO A 192 17.65 4.55 -18.04
C PRO A 192 16.18 4.98 -18.26
N PRO A 193 15.67 4.94 -19.51
CA PRO A 193 14.25 5.22 -19.74
C PRO A 193 13.37 4.12 -19.13
N CYS A 194 12.11 4.48 -18.85
CA CYS A 194 11.05 3.53 -18.50
C CYS A 194 10.90 2.43 -19.56
N SER A 195 10.27 1.31 -19.19
CA SER A 195 9.92 0.29 -20.17
C SER A 195 8.99 0.84 -21.24
N ARG A 196 9.18 0.36 -22.48
CA ARG A 196 8.27 0.61 -23.60
C ARG A 196 6.83 0.15 -23.29
N ALA A 197 6.65 -0.81 -22.38
CA ALA A 197 5.32 -1.21 -21.90
C ALA A 197 4.55 -0.04 -21.27
N CYS A 198 5.23 0.84 -20.53
CA CYS A 198 4.65 2.02 -19.89
C CYS A 198 4.25 3.10 -20.91
N GLU A 199 4.87 3.12 -22.09
CA GLU A 199 4.53 4.06 -23.17
C GLU A 199 3.34 3.57 -24.01
N LEU A 200 3.28 2.26 -24.28
CA LEU A 200 2.29 1.66 -25.17
C LEU A 200 0.90 1.55 -24.54
N ALA A 201 0.83 1.47 -23.22
CA ALA A 201 -0.43 1.49 -22.52
C ALA A 201 -0.91 2.95 -22.46
N ALA A 202 -1.91 3.30 -23.28
CA ALA A 202 -2.42 4.66 -23.46
C ALA A 202 -2.77 5.40 -22.15
N SER A 203 -2.98 4.66 -21.07
CA SER A 203 -3.29 5.13 -19.73
C SER A 203 -2.08 5.61 -18.90
N TRP A 204 -0.84 5.27 -19.28
CA TRP A 204 0.32 5.28 -18.36
C TRP A 204 1.37 6.34 -18.73
N ARG A 205 1.26 6.94 -19.93
CA ARG A 205 2.04 8.10 -20.41
C ARG A 205 3.56 8.01 -20.20
N GLY A 206 4.12 6.81 -20.09
CA GLY A 206 5.54 6.59 -19.85
C GLY A 206 6.01 6.83 -18.41
N HIS A 207 5.10 6.95 -17.44
CA HIS A 207 5.43 7.10 -16.01
C HIS A 207 5.74 5.74 -15.38
N CYS A 208 6.83 5.65 -14.60
CA CYS A 208 7.23 4.38 -13.98
C CYS A 208 7.93 4.58 -12.62
N TRP A 209 7.88 3.55 -11.79
CA TRP A 209 8.63 3.42 -10.55
C TRP A 209 9.97 2.71 -10.74
N GLY A 210 10.23 2.20 -11.96
CA GLY A 210 11.43 1.46 -12.30
C GLY A 210 11.37 0.93 -13.73
N ARG A 211 12.44 0.23 -14.12
CA ARG A 211 12.64 -0.21 -15.51
C ARG A 211 11.74 -1.36 -15.95
N ALA A 212 11.25 -2.19 -15.03
CA ALA A 212 10.50 -3.39 -15.35
C ALA A 212 9.05 -3.05 -15.77
N ASP A 213 8.44 -3.92 -16.59
CA ASP A 213 7.09 -3.73 -17.14
C ASP A 213 6.01 -3.67 -16.05
N ASP A 214 6.23 -4.36 -14.94
CA ASP A 214 5.35 -4.38 -13.76
C ASP A 214 5.54 -3.18 -12.83
N LEU A 215 6.49 -2.28 -13.15
CA LEU A 215 6.77 -1.06 -12.39
C LEU A 215 6.20 0.20 -13.04
N CYS A 216 5.37 0.08 -14.08
CA CYS A 216 4.68 1.25 -14.64
C CYS A 216 3.71 1.87 -13.60
N GLN A 217 3.44 3.17 -13.68
CA GLN A 217 2.45 3.82 -12.80
C GLN A 217 1.02 3.53 -13.26
N TRP A 218 0.25 2.79 -12.46
CA TRP A 218 -1.14 2.50 -12.80
C TRP A 218 -1.98 3.79 -12.86
N PRO A 219 -2.86 3.99 -13.87
CA PRO A 219 -3.75 5.14 -13.92
C PRO A 219 -4.68 5.17 -12.71
N THR A 220 -4.53 6.17 -11.85
CA THR A 220 -5.38 6.36 -10.67
C THR A 220 -6.61 7.18 -11.06
N GLY A 221 -7.71 6.47 -11.31
CA GLY A 221 -8.99 7.08 -11.67
C GLY A 221 -8.99 7.83 -13.01
N PRO A 222 -10.17 8.29 -13.45
CA PRO A 222 -10.27 9.12 -14.66
C PRO A 222 -9.56 10.46 -14.45
N SER A 223 -8.79 10.89 -15.45
CA SER A 223 -7.99 12.12 -15.40
C SER A 223 -8.81 13.41 -15.31
N GLN A 224 -10.12 13.35 -15.59
CA GLN A 224 -11.03 14.49 -15.52
C GLN A 224 -12.42 13.95 -15.21
N CYS A 225 -12.89 14.17 -13.98
CA CYS A 225 -14.31 13.98 -13.67
C CYS A 225 -15.14 15.11 -14.25
N ALA A 226 -16.44 14.88 -14.42
CA ALA A 226 -17.38 15.97 -14.64
C ALA A 226 -17.25 16.99 -13.50
N GLU A 227 -17.42 18.28 -13.80
CA GLU A 227 -17.29 19.38 -12.83
C GLU A 227 -18.22 19.23 -11.61
N GLU A 228 -19.27 18.44 -11.75
CA GLU A 228 -20.28 18.15 -10.73
C GLU A 228 -19.78 17.18 -9.63
N CYS A 229 -18.65 16.49 -9.86
CA CYS A 229 -18.12 15.51 -8.91
C CYS A 229 -17.14 16.14 -7.92
N ASN A 230 -17.21 15.70 -6.66
CA ASN A 230 -16.23 16.01 -5.60
C ASN A 230 -14.91 15.20 -5.78
N ASP A 231 -14.27 15.34 -6.94
CA ASP A 231 -12.92 14.82 -7.27
C ASP A 231 -12.80 13.34 -7.68
N ARG A 232 -13.80 12.49 -7.44
CA ARG A 232 -13.76 11.07 -7.84
C ARG A 232 -14.96 10.66 -8.67
N CYS A 233 -14.70 9.90 -9.71
CA CYS A 233 -15.71 9.34 -10.59
C CYS A 233 -15.28 7.98 -11.16
N SER A 234 -16.23 7.31 -11.79
CA SER A 234 -16.01 5.99 -12.37
C SER A 234 -15.00 6.04 -13.52
N TYR A 235 -14.06 5.10 -13.53
CA TYR A 235 -13.11 4.94 -14.65
C TYR A 235 -13.79 4.61 -15.98
N LYS A 236 -15.04 4.11 -15.95
CA LYS A 236 -15.82 3.80 -17.16
C LYS A 236 -16.60 5.00 -17.68
N ASP A 237 -17.01 5.89 -16.78
CA ASP A 237 -17.86 7.02 -17.09
C ASP A 237 -17.54 8.18 -16.12
N PRO A 238 -16.81 9.21 -16.60
CA PRO A 238 -16.42 10.35 -15.76
C PRO A 238 -17.58 11.20 -15.25
N SER A 239 -18.81 11.01 -15.74
CA SER A 239 -20.02 11.67 -15.22
C SER A 239 -20.60 10.98 -13.98
N VAL A 240 -20.19 9.72 -13.72
CA VAL A 240 -20.65 8.97 -12.55
C VAL A 240 -19.75 9.29 -11.37
N CYS A 241 -20.18 10.23 -10.53
CA CYS A 241 -19.47 10.59 -9.31
C CYS A 241 -19.47 9.42 -8.30
N CYS A 242 -18.32 9.21 -7.66
CA CYS A 242 -18.20 8.20 -6.62
C CYS A 242 -18.82 8.69 -5.31
N HIS A 243 -19.14 7.74 -4.43
CA HIS A 243 -19.51 8.06 -3.06
C HIS A 243 -18.35 8.73 -2.32
N ASP A 244 -18.63 9.67 -1.42
CA ASP A 244 -17.61 10.43 -0.67
C ASP A 244 -16.68 9.55 0.19
N GLN A 245 -17.13 8.32 0.48
CA GLN A 245 -16.36 7.30 1.22
C GLN A 245 -15.50 6.41 0.33
N CYS A 246 -15.44 6.66 -0.98
CA CYS A 246 -14.54 5.95 -1.88
C CYS A 246 -13.16 6.63 -1.91
N ALA A 247 -12.11 5.81 -1.87
CA ALA A 247 -10.76 6.18 -2.24
C ALA A 247 -10.44 5.63 -3.64
N VAL A 248 -9.50 6.26 -4.35
CA VAL A 248 -9.05 5.91 -5.71
C VAL A 248 -10.11 6.08 -6.82
N GLY A 249 -11.29 5.47 -6.67
CA GLY A 249 -12.35 5.48 -7.67
C GLY A 249 -13.48 4.50 -7.33
N CYS A 250 -14.40 4.31 -8.27
CA CYS A 250 -15.56 3.45 -8.09
C CYS A 250 -16.01 2.80 -9.40
N THR A 251 -16.90 1.82 -9.28
CA THR A 251 -17.65 1.22 -10.39
C THR A 251 -19.04 1.83 -10.54
N GLY A 252 -19.48 2.64 -9.57
CA GLY A 252 -20.76 3.33 -9.52
C GLY A 252 -20.89 4.21 -8.27
N PRO A 253 -21.99 4.97 -8.12
CA PRO A 253 -22.13 6.00 -7.10
C PRO A 253 -22.41 5.46 -5.69
N SER A 254 -22.68 4.17 -5.54
CA SER A 254 -22.99 3.56 -4.24
C SER A 254 -21.74 3.42 -3.36
N PRO A 255 -21.86 3.53 -2.03
CA PRO A 255 -20.77 3.22 -1.10
C PRO A 255 -20.27 1.77 -1.18
N ARG A 256 -21.02 0.84 -1.78
CA ARG A 256 -20.59 -0.56 -2.02
C ARG A 256 -19.80 -0.75 -3.31
N GLN A 257 -19.73 0.29 -4.13
CA GLN A 257 -19.13 0.25 -5.46
C GLN A 257 -17.77 0.94 -5.51
N CYS A 258 -17.22 1.32 -4.34
CA CYS A 258 -15.87 1.84 -4.22
C CYS A 258 -14.84 0.78 -4.63
N MET A 259 -13.75 1.20 -5.27
CA MET A 259 -12.60 0.34 -5.49
C MET A 259 -11.85 0.07 -4.18
N LEU A 260 -11.80 1.09 -3.31
CA LEU A 260 -11.22 1.00 -1.98
C LEU A 260 -11.98 1.97 -1.06
N CYS A 261 -12.17 1.59 0.20
CA CYS A 261 -12.83 2.46 1.18
C CYS A 261 -11.88 3.54 1.68
N LYS A 262 -12.41 4.75 1.92
CA LYS A 262 -11.68 5.87 2.53
C LYS A 262 -11.36 5.61 4.01
N ASP A 263 -12.31 5.11 4.78
CA ASP A 263 -12.05 4.84 6.20
C ASP A 263 -12.26 3.35 6.47
N TYR A 264 -13.51 2.92 6.56
CA TYR A 264 -13.87 1.55 6.90
C TYR A 264 -14.86 0.91 5.90
N GLN A 265 -14.91 -0.41 5.89
CA GLN A 265 -15.78 -1.25 5.11
C GLN A 265 -16.66 -2.09 6.05
N LEU A 266 -17.98 -2.04 5.84
CA LEU A 266 -18.93 -2.93 6.50
C LEU A 266 -18.89 -4.34 5.88
N GLN A 267 -19.41 -5.33 6.60
CA GLN A 267 -19.50 -6.72 6.11
C GLN A 267 -20.27 -6.87 4.79
N ASP A 268 -21.20 -5.96 4.50
CA ASP A 268 -21.96 -5.94 3.25
C ASP A 268 -21.21 -5.26 2.08
N GLY A 269 -19.96 -4.86 2.31
CA GLY A 269 -19.08 -4.18 1.36
C GLY A 269 -19.19 -2.66 1.33
N SER A 270 -20.09 -2.05 2.12
CA SER A 270 -20.31 -0.60 2.09
C SER A 270 -19.17 0.16 2.77
N CYS A 271 -18.64 1.19 2.12
CA CYS A 271 -17.66 2.09 2.73
C CYS A 271 -18.34 3.14 3.62
N VAL A 272 -17.83 3.30 4.84
CA VAL A 272 -18.34 4.21 5.87
C VAL A 272 -17.21 4.96 6.54
N SER A 273 -17.50 6.16 7.06
CA SER A 273 -16.51 6.99 7.76
C SER A 273 -16.18 6.46 9.16
N HIS A 274 -17.15 5.79 9.78
CA HIS A 274 -17.03 5.21 11.12
C HIS A 274 -17.79 3.90 11.16
N CYS A 275 -17.26 2.94 11.93
CA CYS A 275 -17.97 1.71 12.21
C CYS A 275 -19.22 2.00 13.08
N PRO A 276 -20.40 1.45 12.72
CA PRO A 276 -21.63 1.71 13.43
C PRO A 276 -21.58 1.16 14.86
N TYR A 277 -22.13 1.92 15.81
CA TYR A 277 -22.24 1.51 17.21
C TYR A 277 -23.30 0.41 17.41
N GLU A 278 -24.27 0.26 16.50
CA GLU A 278 -25.31 -0.78 16.53
C GLU A 278 -25.42 -1.50 15.18
N PRO A 279 -25.34 -2.84 15.13
CA PRO A 279 -24.81 -3.74 16.18
C PRO A 279 -23.33 -3.41 16.45
N TRP A 280 -22.88 -3.51 17.70
CA TRP A 280 -21.53 -3.13 18.13
C TRP A 280 -20.47 -3.64 17.15
N THR A 281 -19.75 -2.73 16.48
CA THR A 281 -18.62 -3.10 15.62
C THR A 281 -17.35 -2.35 16.05
N ASN A 282 -16.22 -3.06 16.04
CA ASN A 282 -14.89 -2.49 16.24
C ASN A 282 -14.12 -2.50 14.92
N PRO A 283 -13.33 -1.45 14.63
CA PRO A 283 -12.44 -1.47 13.47
C PRO A 283 -11.33 -2.50 13.68
N ARG A 284 -11.09 -3.30 12.63
CA ARG A 284 -9.88 -4.12 12.45
C ARG A 284 -9.46 -3.97 10.99
N GLY A 285 -8.36 -3.28 10.77
CA GLY A 285 -7.86 -2.90 9.47
C GLY A 285 -8.72 -1.76 8.94
N GLN A 286 -9.12 -1.90 7.69
CA GLN A 286 -10.20 -1.09 7.14
C GLN A 286 -11.57 -1.76 7.31
N ASN A 287 -11.72 -2.83 8.11
CA ASN A 287 -12.98 -3.56 8.23
C ASN A 287 -13.70 -3.30 9.56
N CYS A 288 -15.02 -3.14 9.51
CA CYS A 288 -15.87 -3.09 10.70
C CYS A 288 -16.30 -4.51 11.07
N ILE A 289 -15.82 -5.00 12.21
CA ILE A 289 -16.09 -6.37 12.68
C ILE A 289 -17.05 -6.31 13.87
N PRO A 290 -18.12 -7.13 13.90
CA PRO A 290 -18.98 -7.27 15.06
C PRO A 290 -18.19 -7.62 16.32
N VAL A 291 -18.57 -7.01 17.44
CA VAL A 291 -18.06 -7.40 18.76
C VAL A 291 -18.76 -8.70 19.15
N GLU A 292 -17.99 -9.78 19.26
CA GLU A 292 -18.44 -11.08 19.80
C GLU A 292 -18.69 -11.00 21.31
#